data_AF-A0A2U1Q9V8-F1
#
_entry.id   AF-A0A2U1Q9V8-F1
#
_cell.length_a   1.000
_cell.length_b   1.000
_cell.length_c   1.000
_cell.angle_alpha   90.00
_cell.angle_beta   90.00
_cell.angle_gamma   90.00
#
_symmetry.space_group_name_H-M   'P 1'
#
loop_
_entity.id
_entity.type
_entity.pdbx_description
1 polymer ?
#
loop_
_entity_poly.entity_id
_entity_poly.type
_entity_poly.pdbx_seq_one_letter_code
_entity_poly.pdbx_strand_id
1 'polypeptide(L)'
;MEPLHKATWQKAGIYKAVLNSSYKIIKNEDFILGFAQKWRHETKTFVFKWGEVGISLEDMMVFGCYSLLGQYVVVDVEDDESKRVVWMFYDAMSELNKTSVKKPLQRRWMVKFKESGSEIEHEAFLALWLSRYVFSSSE
;
A
#
# COMPACT_ATOMS: atom_id res chain seq x y z
N MET A 1 -8.02 15.70 -1.07
CA MET A 1 -6.73 15.06 -1.44
C MET A 1 -6.69 14.61 -2.91
N GLU A 2 -7.61 13.76 -3.40
CA GLU A 2 -7.54 13.25 -4.79
C GLU A 2 -7.49 14.36 -5.88
N PRO A 3 -8.36 15.38 -5.90
CA PRO A 3 -8.34 16.38 -6.96
C PRO A 3 -7.02 17.15 -7.06
N LEU A 4 -6.31 17.30 -5.94
CA LEU A 4 -5.06 18.05 -5.84
C LEU A 4 -3.85 17.23 -6.28
N HIS A 5 -3.81 15.94 -5.95
CA HIS A 5 -2.61 15.10 -6.15
C HIS A 5 -2.74 14.05 -7.28
N LYS A 6 -3.89 13.98 -7.96
CA LYS A 6 -4.14 13.02 -9.04
C LYS A 6 -3.04 13.03 -10.11
N ALA A 7 -2.64 14.20 -10.60
CA ALA A 7 -1.61 14.31 -11.63
C ALA A 7 -0.26 13.75 -11.14
N THR A 8 0.14 14.08 -9.91
CA THR A 8 1.34 13.55 -9.26
C THR A 8 1.29 12.03 -9.12
N TRP A 9 0.16 11.49 -8.67
CA TRP A 9 -0.05 10.05 -8.53
C TRP A 9 -0.05 9.31 -9.86
N GLN A 10 -0.59 9.92 -10.92
CA GLN A 10 -0.54 9.36 -12.27
C GLN A 10 0.89 9.35 -12.81
N LYS A 11 1.64 10.44 -12.64
CA LYS A 11 3.06 10.53 -13.02
C LYS A 11 3.91 9.50 -12.28
N ALA A 12 3.63 9.27 -10.99
CA ALA A 12 4.30 8.26 -10.18
C ALA A 12 3.80 6.83 -10.41
N GLY A 13 2.76 6.62 -11.24
CA GLY A 13 2.18 5.30 -11.51
C GLY A 13 1.34 4.70 -10.38
N ILE A 14 1.12 5.40 -9.27
CA ILE A 14 0.41 4.89 -8.09
C ILE A 14 -1.09 5.23 -8.05
N TYR A 15 -1.60 6.04 -8.98
CA TYR A 15 -2.99 6.53 -8.94
C TYR A 15 -4.04 5.40 -8.84
N LYS A 16 -3.93 4.38 -9.70
CA LYS A 16 -4.85 3.24 -9.68
C LYS A 16 -4.74 2.44 -8.39
N ALA A 17 -3.54 2.23 -7.87
CA ALA A 17 -3.32 1.51 -6.62
C ALA A 17 -3.94 2.24 -5.42
N VAL A 18 -3.76 3.56 -5.34
CA VAL A 18 -4.40 4.41 -4.32
C VAL A 18 -5.92 4.31 -4.41
N LEU A 19 -6.49 4.45 -5.60
CA LEU A 19 -7.94 4.35 -5.80
C LEU A 19 -8.47 2.95 -5.42
N ASN A 20 -7.79 1.90 -5.86
CA ASN A 20 -8.15 0.51 -5.58
C ASN A 20 -8.11 0.20 -4.07
N SER A 21 -7.22 0.84 -3.30
CA SER A 21 -7.15 0.67 -1.85
C SER A 21 -8.35 1.23 -1.07
N SER A 22 -9.22 2.01 -1.73
CA SER A 22 -10.49 2.50 -1.14
C SER A 22 -11.60 1.45 -1.20
N TYR A 23 -11.48 0.45 -2.09
CA TYR A 23 -12.49 -0.58 -2.22
C TYR A 23 -12.39 -1.59 -1.08
N LYS A 24 -13.55 -1.95 -0.51
CA LYS A 24 -13.63 -3.05 0.45
C LYS A 24 -13.61 -4.37 -0.31
N ILE A 25 -12.47 -5.03 -0.34
CA ILE A 25 -12.36 -6.40 -0.83
C ILE A 25 -12.95 -7.33 0.22
N ILE A 26 -14.09 -7.92 -0.08
CA ILE A 26 -14.69 -8.96 0.78
C ILE A 26 -13.91 -10.24 0.53
N LYS A 27 -13.08 -10.63 1.50
CA LYS A 27 -12.41 -11.92 1.48
C LYS A 27 -13.44 -12.99 1.86
N ASN A 28 -13.61 -13.96 0.97
CA ASN A 28 -14.34 -15.18 1.29
C ASN A 28 -13.31 -16.30 1.43
N GLU A 29 -13.09 -16.73 2.67
CA GLU A 29 -12.08 -17.72 3.02
C GLU A 29 -12.38 -19.08 2.37
N ASP A 30 -13.65 -19.49 2.32
CA ASP A 30 -14.06 -20.75 1.68
C ASP A 30 -13.73 -20.76 0.19
N PHE A 31 -13.95 -19.65 -0.52
CA PHE A 31 -13.55 -19.53 -1.93
C PHE A 31 -12.03 -19.60 -2.10
N ILE A 32 -11.26 -18.92 -1.23
CA ILE A 32 -9.80 -18.93 -1.28
C ILE A 32 -9.28 -20.35 -1.04
N LEU A 33 -9.78 -21.03 -0.01
CA LEU A 33 -9.40 -22.40 0.32
C LEU A 33 -9.80 -23.38 -0.79
N GLY A 34 -11.02 -23.23 -1.34
CA GLY A 34 -11.48 -24.04 -2.46
C GLY A 34 -10.63 -23.87 -3.72
N PHE A 35 -10.14 -22.66 -3.98
CA PHE A 35 -9.22 -22.38 -5.07
C PHE A 35 -7.82 -22.95 -4.79
N ALA A 36 -7.30 -22.78 -3.56
CA ALA A 36 -6.01 -23.30 -3.13
C ALA A 36 -5.94 -24.84 -3.25
N GLN A 37 -7.03 -25.55 -2.98
CA GLN A 37 -7.13 -27.01 -3.18
C GLN A 37 -6.96 -27.44 -4.64
N LYS A 38 -7.12 -26.53 -5.61
CA LYS A 38 -6.90 -26.82 -7.04
C LYS A 38 -5.45 -26.65 -7.46
N TRP A 39 -4.59 -26.12 -6.58
CA TRP A 39 -3.18 -25.89 -6.89
C TRP A 39 -2.42 -27.19 -7.12
N ARG A 40 -1.71 -27.26 -8.25
CA ARG A 40 -0.73 -28.29 -8.58
C ARG A 40 0.67 -27.70 -8.47
N HIS A 41 1.49 -28.30 -7.63
CA HIS A 41 2.87 -27.84 -7.43
C HIS A 41 3.76 -28.09 -8.66
N GLU A 42 3.53 -29.19 -9.38
CA GLU A 42 4.36 -29.61 -10.50
C GLU A 42 4.28 -28.63 -11.67
N THR A 43 3.08 -28.17 -11.98
CA THR A 43 2.79 -27.27 -13.10
C THR A 43 2.72 -25.80 -12.69
N LYS A 44 2.61 -25.50 -11.39
CA LYS A 44 2.39 -24.15 -10.85
C LYS A 44 1.09 -23.52 -11.37
N THR A 45 0.04 -24.33 -11.44
CA THR A 45 -1.27 -23.95 -11.99
C THR A 45 -2.40 -24.49 -11.12
N PHE A 46 -3.61 -23.99 -11.37
CA PHE A 46 -4.85 -24.47 -10.77
C PHE A 46 -5.58 -25.40 -11.73
N VAL A 47 -5.89 -26.62 -11.30
CA VAL A 47 -6.54 -27.64 -12.14
C VAL A 47 -8.03 -27.77 -11.82
N PHE A 48 -8.85 -27.56 -12.84
CA PHE A 48 -10.29 -27.71 -12.82
C PHE A 48 -10.73 -28.84 -13.77
N LYS A 49 -11.97 -29.32 -13.61
CA LYS A 49 -12.53 -30.34 -14.52
C LYS A 49 -12.59 -29.87 -15.98
N TRP A 50 -12.63 -28.56 -16.20
CA TRP A 50 -12.79 -27.94 -17.52
C TRP A 50 -11.49 -27.37 -18.08
N GLY A 51 -10.38 -27.40 -17.33
CA GLY A 51 -9.13 -26.83 -17.80
C GLY A 51 -8.12 -26.54 -16.68
N GLU A 52 -6.99 -25.98 -17.09
CA GLU A 52 -5.87 -25.63 -16.23
C GLU A 52 -5.61 -24.12 -16.33
N VAL A 53 -5.43 -23.46 -15.19
CA VAL A 53 -5.28 -22.00 -15.10
C VAL A 53 -3.95 -21.68 -14.45
N GLY A 54 -3.08 -21.00 -15.19
CA GLY A 54 -1.86 -20.40 -14.66
C GLY A 54 -2.09 -18.94 -14.27
N ILE A 55 -1.22 -18.42 -13.41
CA ILE A 55 -1.09 -16.98 -13.17
C ILE A 55 0.30 -16.57 -13.63
N SER A 56 0.37 -15.66 -14.59
CA SER A 56 1.61 -15.10 -15.11
C SER A 56 2.01 -13.83 -14.36
N LEU A 57 3.25 -13.36 -14.60
CA LEU A 57 3.69 -12.07 -14.05
C LEU A 57 2.90 -10.92 -14.68
N GLU A 58 2.56 -11.04 -15.96
CA GLU A 58 1.73 -10.10 -16.71
C GLU A 58 0.34 -9.96 -16.08
N ASP A 59 -0.28 -11.08 -15.65
CA ASP A 59 -1.55 -11.04 -14.91
C ASP A 59 -1.39 -10.24 -13.60
N MET A 60 -0.31 -10.48 -12.85
CA MET A 60 -0.02 -9.75 -11.62
C MET A 60 0.24 -8.26 -11.84
N MET A 61 0.76 -7.84 -13.00
CA MET A 61 0.85 -6.42 -13.35
C MET A 61 -0.52 -5.80 -13.54
N VAL A 62 -1.41 -6.49 -14.25
CA VAL A 62 -2.75 -5.99 -14.56
C VAL A 62 -3.57 -5.86 -13.28
N PHE A 63 -3.50 -6.86 -12.39
CA PHE A 63 -4.24 -6.86 -11.13
C PHE A 63 -3.60 -6.01 -10.04
N GLY A 64 -2.27 -6.06 -9.91
CA GLY A 64 -1.52 -5.44 -8.81
C GLY A 64 -0.90 -4.08 -9.13
N CYS A 65 -0.93 -3.65 -10.41
CA CYS A 65 -0.23 -2.44 -10.88
C CYS A 65 1.28 -2.45 -10.55
N TYR A 66 1.90 -3.63 -10.47
CA TYR A 66 3.33 -3.79 -10.18
C TYR A 66 4.20 -3.57 -11.43
N SER A 67 5.42 -3.05 -11.24
CA SER A 67 6.42 -2.91 -12.31
C SER A 67 7.21 -4.22 -12.48
N LEU A 68 7.34 -4.73 -13.71
CA LEU A 68 8.07 -5.97 -14.03
C LEU A 68 9.56 -5.92 -13.71
N LEU A 69 10.16 -4.75 -13.80
CA LEU A 69 11.62 -4.61 -13.79
C LEU A 69 12.21 -4.66 -12.38
N GLY A 70 11.37 -4.76 -11.33
CA GLY A 70 11.82 -4.99 -9.96
C GLY A 70 12.99 -4.10 -9.54
N GLN A 71 13.04 -2.87 -10.05
CA GLN A 71 14.19 -2.01 -9.86
C GLN A 71 14.15 -1.53 -8.42
N TYR A 72 15.11 -1.98 -7.61
CA TYR A 72 15.29 -1.47 -6.27
C TYR A 72 15.67 0.00 -6.40
N VAL A 73 14.77 0.88 -5.99
CA VAL A 73 15.03 2.31 -5.90
C VAL A 73 15.76 2.51 -4.58
N VAL A 74 17.10 2.30 -4.55
CA VAL A 74 17.92 2.92 -3.50
C VAL A 74 17.96 4.38 -3.88
N VAL A 75 17.07 5.18 -3.32
CA VAL A 75 17.25 6.63 -3.37
C VAL A 75 17.85 7.00 -2.04
N ASP A 76 19.12 7.41 -2.07
CA ASP A 76 19.66 8.23 -1.00
C ASP A 76 18.91 9.55 -1.07
N VAL A 77 17.93 9.67 -0.18
CA VAL A 77 17.12 10.88 -0.02
C VAL A 77 17.99 11.88 0.75
N GLU A 78 18.94 12.51 0.07
CA GLU A 78 19.92 13.41 0.67
C GLU A 78 19.50 14.88 0.72
N ASP A 79 18.40 15.25 0.06
CA ASP A 79 17.96 16.65 0.03
C ASP A 79 17.38 17.11 1.39
N ASP A 80 17.62 18.38 1.70
CA ASP A 80 17.26 18.97 3.00
C ASP A 80 15.75 19.03 3.24
N GLU A 81 14.94 19.16 2.18
CA GLU A 81 13.49 19.20 2.29
C GLU A 81 12.93 17.83 2.69
N SER A 82 13.41 16.77 2.05
CA SER A 82 13.00 15.41 2.43
C SER A 82 13.43 15.04 3.86
N LYS A 83 14.63 15.46 4.29
CA LYS A 83 15.08 15.28 5.69
C LYS A 83 14.16 16.04 6.66
N ARG A 84 13.74 17.25 6.32
CA ARG A 84 12.78 18.04 7.11
C ARG A 84 11.44 17.32 7.23
N VAL A 85 10.89 16.80 6.13
CA VAL A 85 9.63 16.02 6.15
C VAL A 85 9.75 14.79 7.05
N VAL A 86 10.83 14.03 6.92
CA VAL A 86 11.11 12.85 7.76
C VAL A 86 11.19 13.24 9.24
N TRP A 87 11.87 14.34 9.57
CA TRP A 87 11.95 14.83 10.95
C TRP A 87 10.58 15.20 11.51
N MET A 88 9.72 15.87 10.72
CA MET A 88 8.35 16.19 11.12
C MET A 88 7.50 14.93 11.37
N PHE A 89 7.73 13.84 10.64
CA PHE A 89 7.09 12.55 10.93
C PHE A 89 7.58 11.94 12.23
N TYR A 90 8.89 11.99 12.52
CA TYR A 90 9.41 11.49 13.78
C TYR A 90 8.86 12.26 14.98
N ASP A 91 8.79 13.58 14.90
CA ASP A 91 8.20 14.42 15.93
C ASP A 91 6.71 14.07 16.12
N ALA A 92 5.94 13.98 15.03
CA ALA A 92 4.55 13.56 15.06
C ALA A 92 4.35 12.18 15.71
N MET A 93 5.19 11.19 15.38
CA MET A 93 5.15 9.87 16.00
C MET A 93 5.50 9.91 17.49
N SER A 94 6.48 10.72 17.88
CA SER A 94 6.88 10.92 19.28
C SER A 94 5.72 11.49 20.10
N GLU A 95 5.05 12.54 19.60
CA GLU A 95 3.86 13.10 20.22
C GLU A 95 2.73 12.08 20.35
N LEU A 96 2.52 11.27 19.31
CA LEU A 96 1.52 10.22 19.36
C LEU A 96 1.89 9.18 20.44
N ASN A 97 3.12 8.73 20.52
CA ASN A 97 3.53 7.71 21.49
C ASN A 97 3.48 8.18 22.96
N LYS A 98 3.50 9.48 23.22
CA LYS A 98 3.40 10.04 24.59
C LYS A 98 2.03 9.88 25.25
N THR A 99 0.96 9.61 24.51
CA THR A 99 -0.39 9.52 25.10
C THR A 99 -0.71 8.10 25.56
N SER A 100 -1.32 7.94 26.74
CA SER A 100 -1.77 6.65 27.31
C SER A 100 -3.00 6.03 26.64
N VAL A 101 -3.46 6.59 25.51
CA VAL A 101 -4.73 6.20 24.87
C VAL A 101 -4.54 4.97 23.98
N LYS A 102 -5.31 3.90 24.23
CA LYS A 102 -5.33 2.62 23.47
C LYS A 102 -5.84 2.70 22.02
N LYS A 103 -5.83 3.87 21.37
CA LYS A 103 -6.29 3.99 19.98
C LYS A 103 -5.21 3.43 19.03
N PRO A 104 -5.58 2.68 17.98
CA PRO A 104 -4.62 2.22 16.97
C PRO A 104 -3.85 3.40 16.38
N LEU A 105 -2.54 3.24 16.20
CA LEU A 105 -1.63 4.28 15.73
C LEU A 105 -2.12 4.92 14.42
N GLN A 106 -2.61 4.11 13.48
CA GLN A 106 -3.24 4.56 12.24
C GLN A 106 -4.36 5.58 12.47
N ARG A 107 -5.30 5.29 13.38
CA ARG A 107 -6.45 6.19 13.61
C ARG A 107 -5.98 7.54 14.11
N ARG A 108 -4.94 7.55 14.93
CA ARG A 108 -4.38 8.76 15.52
C ARG A 108 -3.56 9.55 14.50
N TRP A 109 -2.80 8.87 13.65
CA TRP A 109 -2.12 9.45 12.50
C TRP A 109 -3.11 10.17 11.58
N MET A 110 -4.21 9.49 11.22
CA MET A 110 -5.28 10.08 10.41
C MET A 110 -5.89 11.32 11.05
N VAL A 111 -6.16 11.29 12.38
CA VAL A 111 -6.70 12.45 13.10
C VAL A 111 -5.73 13.63 13.10
N LYS A 112 -4.41 13.39 13.14
CA LYS A 112 -3.41 14.45 13.17
C LYS A 112 -3.24 15.14 11.81
N PHE A 113 -3.28 14.39 10.71
CA PHE A 113 -2.92 14.91 9.39
C PHE A 113 -4.07 15.12 8.43
N LYS A 114 -5.15 14.32 8.50
CA LYS A 114 -6.24 14.42 7.52
C LYS A 114 -6.95 15.77 7.68
N GLU A 115 -7.05 16.53 6.59
CA GLU A 115 -7.72 17.83 6.52
C GLU A 115 -7.16 18.85 7.53
N SER A 116 -5.90 18.70 7.95
CA SER A 116 -5.27 19.60 8.92
C SER A 116 -4.70 20.87 8.27
N GLY A 117 -4.55 20.88 6.94
CA GLY A 117 -3.87 21.96 6.22
C GLY A 117 -2.35 21.96 6.44
N SER A 118 -1.81 20.88 7.02
CA SER A 118 -0.37 20.70 7.17
C SER A 118 0.31 20.63 5.81
N GLU A 119 1.47 21.28 5.69
CA GLU A 119 2.29 21.23 4.47
C GLU A 119 2.71 19.79 4.10
N ILE A 120 2.78 18.89 5.09
CA ILE A 120 3.15 17.47 4.92
C ILE A 120 1.94 16.52 4.92
N GLU A 121 0.71 17.04 4.79
CA GLU A 121 -0.51 16.21 4.83
C GLU A 121 -0.50 15.11 3.75
N HIS A 122 0.01 15.43 2.56
CA HIS A 122 0.07 14.49 1.44
C HIS A 122 1.08 13.38 1.67
N GLU A 123 2.28 13.73 2.12
CA GLU A 123 3.36 12.81 2.45
C GLU A 123 2.94 11.93 3.63
N ALA A 124 2.25 12.49 4.63
CA ALA A 124 1.74 11.74 5.77
C ALA A 124 0.69 10.70 5.33
N PHE A 125 -0.17 11.05 4.36
CA PHE A 125 -1.07 10.11 3.74
C PHE A 125 -0.32 8.99 3.01
N LEU A 126 0.67 9.33 2.19
CA LEU A 126 1.46 8.36 1.42
C LEU A 126 2.23 7.41 2.35
N ALA A 127 2.85 7.91 3.41
CA ALA A 127 3.55 7.10 4.40
C ALA A 127 2.61 6.06 5.05
N LEU A 128 1.42 6.49 5.46
CA LEU A 128 0.43 5.58 6.03
C LEU A 128 -0.11 4.57 5.00
N TRP A 129 -0.38 5.03 3.77
CA TRP A 129 -0.87 4.18 2.69
C TRP A 129 0.14 3.08 2.34
N LEU A 130 1.41 3.45 2.19
CA LEU A 130 2.52 2.52 1.94
C LEU A 130 2.67 1.50 3.09
N SER A 131 2.68 1.95 4.34
CA SER A 131 2.75 1.07 5.51
C SER A 131 1.62 0.04 5.54
N ARG A 132 0.41 0.43 5.12
CA ARG A 132 -0.78 -0.44 5.18
C ARG A 132 -0.90 -1.41 4.01
N TYR A 133 -0.53 -0.99 2.81
CA TYR A 133 -0.88 -1.73 1.58
C TYR A 133 0.34 -2.24 0.80
N VAL A 134 1.53 -1.73 1.08
CA VAL A 134 2.75 -2.08 0.31
C VAL A 134 3.78 -2.76 1.19
N PHE A 135 4.09 -2.18 2.34
CA PHE A 135 5.11 -2.70 3.27
C PHE A 135 4.52 -3.53 4.39
N SER A 136 3.38 -4.20 4.18
CA SER A 136 2.73 -4.98 5.23
C SER A 136 3.75 -5.91 5.87
N SER A 137 4.06 -5.66 7.15
CA SER A 137 4.89 -6.55 7.94
C SER A 137 4.21 -7.91 7.95
N SER A 138 4.95 -8.95 7.58
CA SER A 138 4.60 -10.31 7.97
C SER A 138 4.61 -10.35 9.49
N GLU A 139 3.46 -10.12 10.12
CA GLU A 139 3.18 -10.59 11.47
C GLU A 139 2.87 -12.08 11.43
#